data_AF-A0A3D3S7L6-F1
#
_entry.id   AF-A0A3D3S7L6-F1
#
_cell.length_a   1.000
_cell.length_b   1.000
_cell.length_c   1.000
_cell.angle_alpha   90.00
_cell.angle_beta   90.00
_cell.angle_gamma   90.00
#
_symmetry.space_group_name_H-M   'P 1'
#
loop_
_entity.id
_entity.type
_entity.pdbx_description
1 polymer ?
#
loop_
_entity_poly.entity_id
_entity_poly.type
_entity_poly.pdbx_seq_one_letter_code
_entity_poly.pdbx_strand_id
1 'polypeptide(L)'
;DLLTEYRIVAADGSEKRVRIVGGLLGQWCLWTRKAVEMQAALRELSLSGRDIQSSWLTLAQELTDANAAIFDATNGFSGCIPGIHEVLRRQGLLAGTWCLNPNETLSPGQAEEITRVCEAYPHLTDDDFIRVHLGEWLS
;
A
#
# COMPACT_ATOMS: atom_id res chain seq x y z
N ASP A 1 -0.76 10.89 -2.89
CA ASP A 1 -2.11 11.37 -3.25
C ASP A 1 -2.21 11.42 -4.77
N LEU A 2 -3.27 10.84 -5.37
CA LEU A 2 -3.51 10.82 -6.84
C LEU A 2 -4.74 11.64 -7.27
N LEU A 3 -5.51 12.18 -6.34
CA LEU A 3 -6.75 12.93 -6.62
C LEU A 3 -6.57 14.44 -6.43
N THR A 4 -5.67 14.84 -5.54
CA THR A 4 -5.42 16.25 -5.22
C THR A 4 -4.61 16.94 -6.31
N GLU A 5 -5.06 18.13 -6.70
CA GLU A 5 -4.36 19.02 -7.63
C GLU A 5 -3.49 20.01 -6.88
N TYR A 6 -2.22 20.08 -7.26
CA TYR A 6 -1.33 21.14 -6.80
C TYR A 6 -1.60 22.40 -7.61
N ARG A 7 -1.84 23.52 -6.92
CA ARG A 7 -1.90 24.86 -7.49
C ARG A 7 -0.66 25.63 -7.05
N ILE A 8 0.22 25.90 -8.01
CA ILE A 8 1.51 26.54 -7.76
C ILE A 8 1.47 27.91 -8.44
N VAL A 9 1.63 28.97 -7.65
CA VAL A 9 1.70 30.36 -8.14
C VAL A 9 3.17 30.77 -8.23
N ALA A 10 3.62 31.17 -9.41
CA ALA A 10 4.98 31.64 -9.64
C ALA A 10 5.14 33.11 -9.23
N ALA A 11 6.40 33.57 -9.14
CA ALA A 11 6.73 34.94 -8.74
C ALA A 11 6.19 36.03 -9.70
N ASP A 12 5.93 35.67 -10.97
CA ASP A 12 5.31 36.54 -11.97
C ASP A 12 3.77 36.54 -11.91
N GLY A 13 3.18 35.83 -10.94
CA GLY A 13 1.74 35.70 -10.77
C GLY A 13 1.08 34.64 -11.66
N SER A 14 1.84 33.92 -12.50
CA SER A 14 1.29 32.82 -13.29
C SER A 14 0.95 31.61 -12.41
N GLU A 15 -0.19 30.96 -12.68
CA GLU A 15 -0.64 29.76 -11.97
C GLU A 15 -0.37 28.51 -12.82
N LYS A 16 0.23 27.48 -12.20
CA LYS A 16 0.37 26.14 -12.77
C LYS A 16 -0.40 25.13 -11.93
N ARG A 17 -1.13 24.26 -12.63
CA ARG A 17 -1.86 23.13 -12.06
C ARG A 17 -1.19 21.84 -12.45
N VAL A 18 -0.79 21.05 -11.47
CA VAL A 18 -0.14 19.75 -11.69
C VAL A 18 -0.74 18.69 -10.79
N ARG A 19 -0.66 17.44 -11.24
CA ARG A 19 -1.16 16.26 -10.51
C ARG A 19 -0.09 15.19 -10.47
N ILE A 20 -0.11 14.42 -9.40
CA ILE A 20 0.65 13.18 -9.31
C ILE A 20 -0.15 12.10 -10.04
N VAL A 21 0.45 11.49 -11.06
CA VAL A 21 -0.22 10.46 -11.91
C VAL A 21 0.19 9.03 -11.56
N GLY A 22 1.06 8.86 -10.56
CA GLY A 22 1.57 7.58 -10.09
C GLY A 22 2.65 7.78 -9.04
N GLY A 23 3.24 6.68 -8.56
CA GLY A 23 4.31 6.74 -7.57
C GLY A 23 4.90 5.37 -7.25
N LEU A 24 6.03 5.39 -6.54
CA LEU A 24 6.63 4.20 -5.95
C LEU A 24 5.94 3.95 -4.61
N LEU A 25 4.98 3.04 -4.60
CA LEU A 25 4.16 2.71 -3.43
C LEU A 25 4.58 1.36 -2.84
N GLY A 26 4.54 1.25 -1.50
CA GLY A 26 4.86 0.00 -0.83
C GLY A 26 3.94 -1.16 -1.24
N GLN A 27 2.70 -0.86 -1.60
CA GLN A 27 1.71 -1.82 -2.12
C GLN A 27 2.09 -2.47 -3.46
N TRP A 28 3.15 -2.01 -4.13
CA TRP A 28 3.65 -2.76 -5.29
C TRP A 28 4.42 -4.01 -4.87
N CYS A 29 4.94 -4.07 -3.64
CA CYS A 29 5.65 -5.21 -3.08
C CYS A 29 4.73 -6.28 -2.48
N LEU A 30 3.48 -5.91 -2.17
CA LEU A 30 2.45 -6.76 -1.55
C LEU A 30 1.07 -6.18 -1.87
N TRP A 31 0.08 -7.01 -2.15
CA TRP A 31 -1.24 -6.56 -2.61
C TRP A 31 -1.21 -5.82 -3.96
N THR A 32 -0.27 -6.22 -4.83
CA THR A 32 0.01 -5.57 -6.11
C THR A 32 -1.24 -5.47 -7.00
N ARG A 33 -2.09 -6.50 -7.02
CA ARG A 33 -3.30 -6.46 -7.84
C ARG A 33 -4.24 -5.35 -7.38
N LYS A 34 -4.44 -5.22 -6.05
CA LYS A 34 -5.27 -4.16 -5.46
C LYS A 34 -4.69 -2.78 -5.69
N ALA A 35 -3.37 -2.63 -5.62
CA ALA A 35 -2.67 -1.40 -5.94
C ALA A 35 -2.95 -0.94 -7.38
N VAL A 36 -2.87 -1.86 -8.34
CA VAL A 36 -3.14 -1.59 -9.76
C VAL A 36 -4.61 -1.23 -10.00
N GLU A 37 -5.54 -2.02 -9.45
CA GLU A 37 -6.98 -1.75 -9.55
C GLU A 37 -7.32 -0.35 -9.00
N MET A 38 -6.77 0.00 -7.84
CA MET A 38 -6.97 1.30 -7.21
C MET A 38 -6.36 2.44 -8.05
N GLN A 39 -5.14 2.27 -8.55
CA GLN A 39 -4.48 3.30 -9.36
C GLN A 39 -5.24 3.58 -10.66
N ALA A 40 -5.77 2.54 -11.31
CA ALA A 40 -6.60 2.68 -12.51
C ALA A 40 -7.90 3.45 -12.21
N ALA A 41 -8.60 3.09 -11.13
CA ALA A 41 -9.85 3.73 -10.74
C ALA A 41 -9.65 5.22 -10.37
N LEU A 42 -8.58 5.53 -9.63
CA LEU A 42 -8.24 6.92 -9.26
C LEU A 42 -7.86 7.75 -10.48
N ARG A 43 -7.13 7.16 -11.43
CA ARG A 43 -6.80 7.82 -12.70
C ARG A 43 -8.05 8.13 -13.50
N GLU A 44 -8.97 7.17 -13.66
CA GLU A 44 -10.24 7.39 -14.33
C GLU A 44 -11.06 8.50 -13.65
N LEU A 45 -11.19 8.43 -12.32
CA LEU A 45 -11.91 9.45 -11.55
C LEU A 45 -11.33 10.84 -11.77
N SER A 46 -10.00 10.98 -11.70
CA SER A 46 -9.32 12.28 -11.89
C SER A 46 -9.55 12.90 -13.27
N LEU A 47 -9.80 12.07 -14.30
CA LEU A 47 -10.05 12.51 -15.67
C LEU A 47 -11.54 12.71 -15.98
N SER A 48 -12.43 12.18 -15.13
CA SER A 48 -13.87 12.17 -15.38
C SER A 48 -14.60 13.50 -15.10
N GLY A 49 -13.97 14.41 -14.34
CA GLY A 49 -14.63 15.63 -13.85
C GLY A 49 -15.76 15.39 -12.83
N ARG A 50 -15.95 14.15 -12.37
CA ARG A 50 -16.92 13.79 -11.34
C ARG A 50 -16.43 14.21 -9.95
N ASP A 51 -17.38 14.38 -9.04
CA ASP A 51 -17.08 14.63 -7.62
C ASP A 51 -16.34 13.43 -7.00
N ILE A 52 -15.42 13.74 -6.09
CA ILE A 52 -14.69 12.73 -5.32
C ILE A 52 -15.64 12.19 -4.24
N GLN A 53 -15.96 10.91 -4.35
CA GLN A 53 -16.74 10.21 -3.32
C GLN A 53 -15.93 10.13 -2.01
N SER A 54 -16.59 10.38 -0.87
CA SER A 54 -15.95 10.34 0.45
C SER A 54 -15.33 8.98 0.79
N SER A 55 -15.82 7.90 0.17
CA SER A 55 -15.24 6.56 0.29
C SER A 55 -13.77 6.51 -0.11
N TRP A 56 -13.31 7.34 -1.06
CA TRP A 56 -11.89 7.42 -1.41
C TRP A 56 -11.04 8.03 -0.30
N LEU A 57 -11.61 8.95 0.49
CA LEU A 57 -10.94 9.53 1.65
C LEU A 57 -10.87 8.51 2.79
N THR A 58 -11.93 7.73 3.00
CA THR A 58 -11.92 6.60 3.95
C THR A 58 -10.87 5.57 3.56
N LEU A 59 -10.87 5.11 2.30
CA LEU A 59 -9.91 4.16 1.78
C LEU A 59 -8.46 4.64 1.95
N ALA A 60 -8.21 5.94 1.77
CA ALA A 60 -6.89 6.52 2.00
C ALA A 60 -6.45 6.42 3.47
N GLN A 61 -7.37 6.53 4.43
CA GLN A 61 -7.07 6.35 5.86
C GLN A 61 -6.84 4.88 6.20
N GLU A 62 -7.67 3.98 5.69
CA GLU A 62 -7.51 2.52 5.88
C GLU A 62 -6.16 2.04 5.33
N LEU A 63 -5.77 2.52 4.13
CA LEU A 63 -4.47 2.22 3.53
C LEU A 63 -3.30 2.83 4.34
N THR A 64 -3.51 3.99 4.94
CA THR A 64 -2.51 4.63 5.81
C THR A 64 -2.30 3.84 7.11
N ASP A 65 -3.38 3.33 7.71
CA ASP A 65 -3.31 2.45 8.89
C ASP A 65 -2.61 1.13 8.55
N ALA A 66 -2.99 0.50 7.43
CA ALA A 66 -2.31 -0.71 6.94
C ALA A 66 -0.81 -0.49 6.69
N ASN A 67 -0.44 0.65 6.10
CA ASN A 67 0.95 1.05 5.90
C ASN A 67 1.70 1.23 7.21
N ALA A 68 1.08 1.83 8.22
CA ALA A 68 1.71 2.05 9.51
C ALA A 68 2.08 0.72 10.19
N ALA A 69 1.19 -0.28 10.09
CA ALA A 69 1.43 -1.63 10.62
C ALA A 69 2.51 -2.39 9.82
N ILE A 70 2.41 -2.39 8.49
CA ILE A 70 3.33 -3.16 7.62
C ILE A 70 4.73 -2.55 7.63
N PHE A 71 4.83 -1.23 7.43
CA PHE A 71 6.12 -0.54 7.34
C PHE A 71 6.67 -0.10 8.69
N ASP A 72 5.99 -0.46 9.79
CA ASP A 72 6.48 -0.28 11.14
C ASP A 72 6.71 1.20 11.52
N ALA A 73 5.76 2.06 11.17
CA ALA A 73 5.90 3.51 11.36
C ALA A 73 6.11 3.90 12.83
N THR A 74 5.47 3.21 13.76
CA THR A 74 5.58 3.45 15.21
C THR A 74 6.99 3.19 15.75
N ASN A 75 7.74 2.27 15.14
CA ASN A 75 9.11 1.94 15.54
C ASN A 75 10.15 2.50 14.56
N GLY A 76 9.81 3.59 13.85
CA GLY A 76 10.74 4.30 12.98
C GLY A 76 11.17 3.47 11.76
N PHE A 77 10.29 2.63 11.23
CA PHE A 77 10.52 1.77 10.07
C PHE A 77 11.55 0.66 10.29
N SER A 78 11.86 0.31 11.54
CA SER A 78 12.85 -0.73 11.89
C SER A 78 12.45 -2.12 11.34
N GLY A 79 11.16 -2.42 11.33
CA GLY A 79 10.56 -3.65 10.83
C GLY A 79 9.98 -3.54 9.42
N CYS A 80 10.39 -2.54 8.62
CA CYS A 80 9.80 -2.26 7.31
C CYS A 80 9.88 -3.45 6.34
N ILE A 81 11.09 -3.95 6.06
CA ILE A 81 11.31 -5.10 5.17
C ILE A 81 10.72 -6.40 5.75
N PRO A 82 10.97 -6.78 7.02
CA PRO A 82 10.41 -8.02 7.57
C PRO A 82 8.88 -7.96 7.69
N GLY A 83 8.27 -6.77 7.80
CA GLY A 83 6.82 -6.58 7.74
C GLY A 83 6.24 -6.91 6.35
N ILE A 84 6.90 -6.49 5.28
CA ILE A 84 6.56 -6.92 3.92
C ILE A 84 6.70 -8.43 3.79
N HIS A 85 7.83 -8.99 4.24
CA HIS A 85 8.06 -10.42 4.16
C HIS A 85 7.05 -11.22 4.99
N GLU A 86 6.55 -10.69 6.10
CA GLU A 86 5.51 -11.35 6.90
C GLU A 86 4.20 -11.48 6.12
N VAL A 87 3.79 -10.45 5.37
CA VAL A 87 2.63 -10.54 4.48
C VAL A 87 2.87 -11.59 3.39
N LEU A 88 4.01 -11.54 2.71
CA LEU A 88 4.36 -12.51 1.65
C LEU A 88 4.48 -13.94 2.17
N ARG A 89 4.97 -14.12 3.40
CA ARG A 89 5.04 -15.41 4.09
C ARG A 89 3.65 -15.96 4.39
N ARG A 90 2.72 -15.11 4.86
CA ARG A 90 1.31 -15.49 5.06
C ARG A 90 0.62 -15.86 3.74
N GLN A 91 1.00 -15.22 2.63
CA GLN A 91 0.53 -15.54 1.29
C GLN A 91 1.18 -16.83 0.71
N GLY A 92 2.21 -17.38 1.36
CA GLY A 92 2.94 -18.56 0.89
C GLY A 92 3.98 -18.28 -0.19
N LEU A 93 4.23 -17.01 -0.53
CA LEU A 93 5.24 -16.59 -1.51
C LEU A 93 6.66 -16.64 -0.95
N LEU A 94 6.81 -16.50 0.38
CA LEU A 94 8.08 -16.64 1.10
C LEU A 94 7.95 -17.70 2.20
N ALA A 95 9.06 -18.39 2.50
CA ALA A 95 9.10 -19.38 3.58
C ALA A 95 9.32 -18.75 4.98
N GLY A 96 9.74 -17.48 5.06
CA GLY A 96 10.07 -16.80 6.30
C GLY A 96 10.25 -15.30 6.09
N THR A 97 10.52 -14.59 7.18
CA THR A 97 10.68 -13.12 7.20
C THR A 97 12.13 -12.66 7.17
N TRP A 98 13.05 -13.53 6.73
CA TRP A 98 14.49 -13.28 6.81
C TRP A 98 14.92 -12.12 5.92
N CYS A 99 15.80 -11.28 6.45
CA CYS A 99 16.44 -10.17 5.75
C CYS A 99 17.93 -10.45 5.57
N LEU A 100 18.59 -9.71 4.66
CA LEU A 100 20.04 -9.81 4.47
C LEU A 100 20.81 -9.44 5.75
N ASN A 101 20.32 -8.43 6.48
CA ASN A 101 20.75 -8.15 7.83
C ASN A 101 19.98 -9.06 8.81
N PRO A 102 20.64 -9.98 9.52
CA PRO A 102 19.95 -10.90 10.44
C PRO A 102 19.34 -10.19 11.66
N ASN A 103 19.76 -8.96 11.95
CA ASN A 103 19.19 -8.15 13.03
C ASN A 103 17.94 -7.37 12.59
N GLU A 104 17.66 -7.30 11.29
CA GLU A 104 16.45 -6.69 10.75
C GLU A 104 15.31 -7.71 10.84
N THR A 105 14.48 -7.56 11.87
CA THR A 105 13.41 -8.48 12.23
C THR A 105 12.13 -7.70 12.53
N LEU A 106 11.00 -8.40 12.66
CA LEU A 106 9.75 -7.75 13.05
C LEU A 106 9.91 -7.07 14.41
N SER A 107 9.40 -5.84 14.51
CA SER A 107 9.32 -5.15 15.81
C SER A 107 8.33 -5.87 16.74
N PRO A 108 8.52 -5.77 18.07
CA PRO A 108 7.55 -6.32 19.03
C PRO A 108 6.13 -5.83 18.75
N GLY A 109 5.17 -6.75 18.58
CA GLY A 109 3.77 -6.43 18.31
C GLY A 109 3.43 -6.18 16.83
N GLN A 110 4.42 -6.12 15.94
CA GLN A 110 4.18 -5.78 14.52
C GLN A 110 3.38 -6.89 13.80
N ALA A 111 3.65 -8.16 14.10
CA ALA A 111 2.91 -9.28 13.50
C ALA A 111 1.42 -9.24 13.85
N GLU A 112 1.10 -8.85 15.09
CA GLU A 112 -0.25 -8.68 15.60
C GLU A 112 -0.93 -7.47 14.96
N GLU A 113 -0.23 -6.35 14.79
CA GLU A 113 -0.75 -5.18 14.07
C GLU A 113 -1.02 -5.49 12.59
N ILE A 114 -0.16 -6.27 11.93
CA ILE A 114 -0.42 -6.75 10.56
C ILE A 114 -1.68 -7.62 10.52
N THR A 115 -1.88 -8.51 11.50
CA THR A 115 -3.13 -9.29 11.60
C THR A 115 -4.34 -8.37 11.75
N ARG A 116 -4.27 -7.39 12.65
CA ARG A 116 -5.35 -6.43 12.90
C ARG A 116 -5.78 -5.71 11.62
N VAL A 117 -4.84 -5.17 10.84
CA VAL A 117 -5.18 -4.40 9.63
C VAL A 117 -5.71 -5.29 8.50
N CYS A 118 -5.21 -6.53 8.37
CA CYS A 118 -5.74 -7.48 7.40
C CYS A 118 -7.19 -7.89 7.75
N GLU A 119 -7.51 -8.07 9.02
CA GLU A 119 -8.86 -8.38 9.49
C GLU A 119 -9.81 -7.18 9.39
N ALA A 120 -9.33 -5.97 9.69
CA ALA A 120 -10.12 -4.74 9.61
C ALA A 120 -10.43 -4.33 8.16
N TYR A 121 -9.49 -4.53 7.24
CA TYR A 121 -9.58 -4.05 5.85
C TYR A 121 -9.32 -5.18 4.83
N PRO A 122 -10.13 -6.25 4.82
CA PRO A 122 -9.90 -7.41 3.93
C PRO A 122 -10.00 -7.04 2.44
N HIS A 123 -10.63 -5.92 2.10
CA HIS A 123 -10.75 -5.43 0.74
C HIS A 123 -9.44 -4.83 0.17
N LEU A 124 -8.44 -4.56 1.03
CA LEU A 124 -7.12 -4.05 0.63
C LEU A 124 -6.17 -5.16 0.16
N THR A 125 -6.47 -6.43 0.46
CA THR A 125 -5.56 -7.55 0.15
C THR A 125 -5.96 -8.27 -1.13
N ASP A 126 -4.99 -8.98 -1.73
CA ASP A 126 -5.21 -9.87 -2.86
C ASP A 126 -4.92 -11.34 -2.52
N ASP A 127 -5.00 -11.70 -1.23
CA ASP A 127 -4.60 -13.02 -0.73
C ASP A 127 -5.34 -14.18 -1.41
N ASP A 128 -6.62 -14.00 -1.72
CA ASP A 128 -7.42 -15.00 -2.44
C ASP A 128 -6.93 -15.19 -3.88
N PHE A 129 -6.53 -14.10 -4.54
CA PHE A 129 -5.95 -14.16 -5.89
C PHE A 129 -4.61 -14.88 -5.85
N ILE A 130 -3.72 -14.52 -4.90
CA ILE A 130 -2.43 -15.19 -4.74
C ILE A 130 -2.63 -16.70 -4.48
N ARG A 131 -3.53 -17.07 -3.56
CA ARG A 131 -3.79 -18.47 -3.19
C ARG A 131 -4.21 -19.34 -4.37
N VAL A 132 -4.98 -18.80 -5.32
CA VAL A 132 -5.42 -19.55 -6.52
C VAL A 132 -4.27 -19.80 -7.50
N HIS A 133 -3.28 -18.89 -7.56
CA HIS A 133 -2.19 -18.95 -8.53
C HIS A 133 -0.86 -19.46 -7.94
N LEU A 134 -0.75 -19.63 -6.62
CA LEU A 134 0.50 -19.98 -5.94
C LEU A 134 1.15 -21.25 -6.50
N GLY A 135 0.34 -22.28 -6.79
CA GLY A 135 0.82 -23.54 -7.34
C GLY A 135 1.36 -23.44 -8.77
N GLU A 136 0.85 -22.50 -9.57
CA GLU A 136 1.34 -22.21 -10.92
C GLU A 136 2.67 -21.45 -10.88
N TRP A 137 2.82 -20.50 -9.95
CA TRP A 137 4.00 -19.64 -9.90
C TRP A 137 5.22 -20.31 -9.25
N LEU A 138 5.01 -21.29 -8.37
CA LEU A 138 6.08 -21.97 -7.63
C LEU A 138 6.42 -23.37 -8.16
N SER A 139 5.84 -23.78 -9.30
CA SER A 139 6.14 -25.07 -9.96
C SER A 139 7.39 -25.04 -10.82
#